data_AF-A0A077PHR8-F1
#
_entry.id   AF-A0A077PHR8-F1
#
_cell.length_a   1.000
_cell.length_b   1.000
_cell.length_c   1.000
_cell.angle_alpha   90.00
_cell.angle_beta   90.00
_cell.angle_gamma   90.00
#
_symmetry.space_group_name_H-M   'P 1'
#
loop_
_entity.id
_entity.type
_entity.pdbx_description
1 polymer ?
#
loop_
_entity_poly.entity_id
_entity_poly.type
_entity_poly.pdbx_seq_one_letter_code
_entity_poly.pdbx_strand_id
1 'polypeptide(L)' 'MLVLDSEEVDDLKHEQEALRQQLRDIKQANRDMQSATKAALRGMRV' A
#
# COMPACT_ATOMS: atom_id res chain seq x y z
N MET A 1 9.20 25.58 -21.33
CA MET A 1 7.89 25.12 -20.84
C MET A 1 7.86 23.63 -21.09
N LEU A 2 8.03 22.82 -20.03
CA LEU A 2 7.90 21.36 -20.13
C LEU A 2 6.40 21.06 -20.16
N VAL A 3 5.80 21.15 -21.34
CA VAL A 3 4.46 20.60 -21.56
C VAL A 3 4.70 19.11 -21.72
N LEU A 4 4.46 18.34 -20.65
CA LEU A 4 4.33 16.90 -20.77
C LEU A 4 3.16 16.66 -21.73
N ASP A 5 3.36 15.82 -22.74
CA ASP A 5 2.30 15.47 -23.66
C ASP A 5 1.15 14.81 -22.89
N SER A 6 -0.10 14.99 -23.36
CA SER A 6 -1.30 14.54 -22.62
C SER A 6 -1.26 13.06 -22.26
N GLU A 7 -0.60 12.25 -23.08
CA GLU A 7 -0.41 10.81 -22.89
C GLU A 7 0.53 10.52 -21.70
N GLU A 8 1.66 11.23 -21.60
CA GLU A 8 2.61 11.08 -20.49
C GLU A 8 1.97 11.47 -19.14
N VAL A 9 1.09 12.48 -19.14
CA VAL A 9 0.33 12.88 -17.96
C VAL A 9 -0.66 11.80 -17.52
N ASP A 10 -1.30 11.11 -18.48
CA ASP A 10 -2.27 10.06 -18.18
C ASP A 10 -1.59 8.76 -17.72
N ASP A 11 -0.44 8.41 -18.31
CA ASP A 11 0.40 7.31 -17.83
C ASP A 11 0.87 7.55 -16.39
N LEU A 12 1.35 8.76 -16.08
CA LEU A 12 1.76 9.13 -14.73
C LEU A 12 0.60 9.06 -13.71
N LYS A 13 -0.63 9.38 -14.11
CA LYS A 13 -1.81 9.22 -13.25
C LYS A 13 -2.09 7.76 -12.97
N HIS A 14 -2.03 6.90 -13.99
CA HIS A 14 -2.25 5.47 -13.83
C HIS A 14 -1.18 4.83 -12.94
N GLU A 15 0.09 5.18 -13.12
CA GLU A 15 1.17 4.74 -12.24
C GLU A 15 0.96 5.22 -10.80
N GLN A 16 0.57 6.48 -10.61
CA GLN A 16 0.26 7.02 -9.28
C GLN A 16 -0.90 6.27 -8.60
N GLU A 17 -1.95 5.92 -9.34
CA GLU A 17 -3.06 5.13 -8.83
C GLU A 17 -2.65 3.71 -8.45
N ALA A 18 -1.83 3.05 -9.29
CA ALA A 18 -1.29 1.73 -9.02
C ALA A 18 -0.41 1.74 -7.75
N LEU A 19 0.49 2.71 -7.61
CA LEU A 19 1.33 2.87 -6.43
C LEU A 19 0.51 3.16 -5.17
N ARG A 20 -0.55 3.96 -5.27
CA ARG A 20 -1.49 4.20 -4.15
C ARG A 20 -2.22 2.92 -3.75
N GLN A 21 -2.60 2.08 -4.70
CA GLN A 21 -3.21 0.79 -4.40
C GLN A 21 -2.24 -0.14 -3.69
N GLN A 22 -1.02 -0.30 -4.21
CA GLN A 22 0.03 -1.09 -3.58
C GLN A 22 0.32 -0.63 -2.14
N LEU A 23 0.35 0.69 -1.91
CA LEU A 23 0.56 1.24 -0.58
C LEU A 23 -0.59 0.90 0.39
N ARG A 24 -1.85 0.89 -0.08
CA ARG A 24 -2.98 0.46 0.73
C ARG A 24 -2.86 -1.02 1.12
N ASP A 25 -2.49 -1.86 0.17
CA ASP A 25 -2.37 -3.30 0.38
C ASP A 25 -1.25 -3.63 1.38
N ILE A 26 -0.08 -2.99 1.24
CA ILE A 26 1.04 -3.14 2.19
C ILE A 26 0.65 -2.69 3.59
N LYS A 27 -0.07 -1.56 3.72
CA LYS A 27 -0.55 -1.07 5.02
C LYS A 27 -1.52 -2.05 5.65
N GLN A 28 -2.41 -2.65 4.87
CA GLN A 28 -3.36 -3.65 5.37
C GLN A 28 -2.62 -4.90 5.85
N ALA A 29 -1.75 -5.47 5.03
CA ALA A 29 -0.95 -6.64 5.39
C ALA A 29 -0.12 -6.41 6.67
N ASN A 30 0.46 -5.21 6.85
CA ASN A 30 1.19 -4.87 8.06
C ASN A 30 0.29 -4.86 9.31
N ARG A 31 -0.91 -4.28 9.22
CA ARG A 31 -1.89 -4.30 10.31
C ARG A 31 -2.33 -5.72 10.68
N ASP A 32 -2.53 -6.56 9.67
CA ASP A 32 -2.94 -7.95 9.86
C ASP A 32 -1.83 -8.75 10.55
N MET A 33 -0.57 -8.60 10.12
CA MET A 33 0.59 -9.22 10.76
C MET A 33 0.77 -8.75 12.21
N GLN A 34 0.61 -7.45 12.49
CA GLN A 34 0.68 -6.92 13.86
C GLN A 34 -0.42 -7.52 14.74
N SER A 35 -1.63 -7.64 14.21
CA SER A 35 -2.77 -8.23 14.92
C SER A 35 -2.54 -9.71 15.22
N ALA A 36 -2.07 -10.48 14.23
CA ALA A 36 -1.72 -11.88 14.39
C ALA A 36 -0.61 -12.08 15.42
N THR A 37 0.46 -11.28 15.35
CA THR A 37 1.58 -11.33 16.31
C THR A 37 1.08 -11.05 17.74
N LYS A 38 0.24 -10.03 17.92
CA LYS A 38 -0.34 -9.70 19.22
C LYS A 38 -1.24 -10.82 19.76
N ALA A 39 -2.01 -11.46 18.90
CA ALA A 39 -2.83 -12.61 19.27
C ALA A 39 -1.96 -13.81 19.70
N ALA A 40 -0.92 -14.14 18.93
CA ALA A 40 0.03 -15.20 19.24
C ALA A 40 0.70 -14.98 20.60
N LEU A 41 1.19 -13.76 20.87
CA LEU A 41 1.82 -13.41 22.16
C LEU A 41 0.85 -13.55 23.34
N ARG A 42 -0.45 -13.26 23.15
CA ARG A 42 -1.46 -13.48 24.19
C ARG A 42 -1.72 -14.96 24.42
N GLY A 43 -1.76 -15.77 23.35
CA GLY A 43 -1.93 -17.21 23.43
C GLY A 43 -0.75 -17.96 24.08
N MET A 44 0.45 -17.37 24.06
CA MET A 44 1.63 -17.93 24.75
C MET A 44 1.72 -17.56 26.25
N ARG A 45 0.89 -16.63 26.73
CA ARG A 45 0.92 -16.13 28.11
C ARG A 45 -0.06 -16.88 29.04
N VAL A 46 -0.76 -17.90 28.54
CA VAL A 46 -1.60 -18.84 29.30
C VAL A 46 -0.83 -20.11 29.64
#